data_AF-A0A6I2IYD1-F1
#
_entry.id   AF-A0A6I2IYD1-F1
#
_cell.length_a   1.000
_cell.length_b   1.000
_cell.length_c   1.000
_cell.angle_alpha   90.00
_cell.angle_beta   90.00
_cell.angle_gamma   90.00
#
_symmetry.space_group_name_H-M   'P 1'
#
loop_
_entity.id
_entity.type
_entity.pdbx_description
1 polymer ?
#
loop_
_entity_poly.entity_id
_entity_poly.type
_entity_poly.pdbx_seq_one_letter_code
_entity_poly.pdbx_strand_id
1 'polypeptide(L)'
;MFCWNKNSVSPAKGDQRLRIKLEKWRDINKNDMVLVHCIRLHHLSALNSMDLFKFKAEDVFRKWDVISLSLIRNSVLYKKSVFKKDTGMASIIGLVLDVPPQNILGTHCRDVMFPNHIGTGQENDSWKLADAVFSGIGKPNPKIGIKKSKKVWPSSQGNPYNIIESPFDILSKSDPTHYNEILVIGKPDVSLYHGYPPTKEIKVKAIVFDGDNHRGWNGFDSAYIIEALNKLYNLNPGIKYICSDYPLNNK
;
A
#
# COMPACT_ATOMS: atom_id res chain seq x y z
N MET A 1 2.51 28.92 36.79
CA MET A 1 3.79 28.93 36.07
C MET A 1 4.34 27.50 36.12
N PHE A 2 4.08 26.68 35.10
CA PHE A 2 4.50 25.28 35.09
C PHE A 2 5.86 25.16 34.39
N CYS A 3 6.89 24.84 35.16
CA CYS A 3 8.21 24.50 34.65
C CYS A 3 8.14 23.21 33.82
N TRP A 4 8.32 23.32 32.51
CA TRP A 4 8.63 22.19 31.65
C TRP A 4 10.07 21.75 31.93
N ASN A 5 10.22 20.61 32.61
CA ASN A 5 11.51 19.99 32.82
C ASN A 5 11.99 19.40 31.48
N LYS A 6 12.94 20.08 30.84
CA LYS A 6 13.61 19.64 29.60
C LYS A 6 14.61 18.52 29.91
N ASN A 7 14.12 17.37 30.36
CA ASN A 7 14.87 16.13 30.27
C ASN A 7 14.62 15.54 28.89
N SER A 8 15.25 16.12 27.87
CA SER A 8 15.34 15.51 26.54
C SER A 8 16.21 14.26 26.65
N VAL A 9 15.56 13.14 26.97
CA VAL A 9 16.18 11.82 26.87
C VAL A 9 16.57 11.65 25.41
N SER A 10 17.88 11.63 25.13
CA SER A 10 18.39 11.32 23.79
C SER A 10 17.77 9.99 23.34
N PRO A 11 17.15 9.93 22.14
CA PRO A 11 16.50 8.71 21.68
C PRO A 11 17.52 7.56 21.67
N ALA A 12 17.07 6.37 22.05
CA ALA A 12 17.92 5.18 22.00
C ALA A 12 18.49 5.01 20.58
N LYS A 13 19.71 4.45 20.45
CA LYS A 13 20.36 4.25 19.14
C LYS A 13 19.47 3.55 18.10
N GLY A 14 18.55 2.67 18.56
CA GLY A 14 17.54 2.01 17.71
C GLY A 14 16.54 3.00 17.10
N ASP A 15 15.98 3.89 17.91
CA ASP A 15 15.01 4.90 17.48
C ASP A 15 15.62 5.87 16.46
N GLN A 16 16.88 6.24 16.65
CA GLN A 16 17.57 7.11 15.70
C GLN A 16 17.76 6.44 14.33
N ARG A 17 18.14 5.16 14.30
CA ARG A 17 18.29 4.40 13.04
C ARG A 17 16.95 4.28 12.31
N LEU A 18 15.88 3.99 13.04
CA LEU A 18 14.53 3.91 12.48
C LEU A 18 14.11 5.24 11.85
N ARG A 19 14.29 6.36 12.57
CA ARG A 19 13.98 7.70 12.06
C ARG A 19 14.72 8.01 10.77
N ILE A 20 16.03 7.74 10.72
CA ILE A 20 16.83 7.95 9.50
C ILE A 20 16.27 7.15 8.33
N LYS A 21 15.83 5.90 8.56
CA LYS A 21 15.21 5.09 7.52
C LYS A 21 13.85 5.64 7.07
N LEU A 22 12.98 6.03 8.00
CA LEU A 22 11.68 6.64 7.69
C LEU A 22 11.85 7.94 6.89
N GLU A 23 12.82 8.79 7.24
CA GLU A 23 13.05 10.04 6.51
C GLU A 23 13.42 9.83 5.04
N LYS A 24 14.05 8.70 4.67
CA LYS A 24 14.29 8.36 3.26
C LYS A 24 13.00 8.19 2.45
N TRP A 25 11.86 7.96 3.10
CA TRP A 25 10.55 7.84 2.45
C TRP A 25 9.85 9.18 2.20
N ARG A 26 10.28 10.28 2.84
CA ARG A 26 9.59 11.58 2.77
C ARG A 26 9.51 12.14 1.36
N ASP A 27 10.57 11.95 0.58
CA ASP A 27 10.78 12.59 -0.72
C ASP A 27 11.01 11.57 -1.84
N ILE A 28 10.36 10.40 -1.78
CA ILE A 28 10.51 9.36 -2.81
C ILE A 28 10.18 9.88 -4.22
N ASN A 29 9.25 10.81 -4.33
CA ASN A 29 8.85 11.44 -5.59
C ASN A 29 10.01 12.21 -6.25
N LYS A 30 10.95 12.75 -5.47
CA LYS A 30 12.16 13.42 -6.01
C LYS A 30 13.15 12.43 -6.65
N ASN A 31 13.01 11.14 -6.35
CA ASN A 31 13.89 10.07 -6.80
C ASN A 31 13.21 9.16 -7.84
N ASP A 32 12.21 9.68 -8.57
CA ASP A 32 11.44 8.92 -9.57
C ASP A 32 10.75 7.68 -8.96
N MET A 33 10.24 7.78 -7.73
CA MET A 33 9.53 6.68 -7.06
C MET A 33 8.16 7.12 -6.55
N VAL A 34 7.17 6.24 -6.64
CA VAL A 34 5.80 6.47 -6.16
C VAL A 34 5.25 5.23 -5.46
N LEU A 35 4.30 5.45 -4.55
CA LEU A 35 3.53 4.40 -3.90
C LEU A 35 2.17 4.26 -4.58
N VAL A 36 1.78 3.04 -4.92
CA VAL A 36 0.54 2.74 -5.64
C VAL A 36 -0.28 1.70 -4.90
N HIS A 37 -1.50 2.04 -4.53
CA HIS A 37 -2.49 1.06 -4.10
C HIS A 37 -3.18 0.46 -5.33
N CYS A 38 -3.00 -0.84 -5.57
CA CYS A 38 -3.60 -1.50 -6.73
C CYS A 38 -5.04 -1.93 -6.43
N ILE A 39 -5.98 -1.56 -7.29
CA ILE A 39 -7.40 -1.94 -7.17
C ILE A 39 -7.64 -3.16 -8.03
N ARG A 40 -7.89 -4.30 -7.38
CA ARG A 40 -8.19 -5.55 -8.08
C ARG A 40 -9.69 -5.70 -8.30
N LEU A 41 -10.07 -5.65 -9.57
CA LEU A 41 -11.39 -6.06 -10.02
C LEU A 41 -11.43 -7.59 -10.03
N HIS A 42 -11.88 -8.23 -8.94
CA HIS A 42 -11.89 -9.70 -8.84
C HIS A 42 -13.19 -10.33 -9.37
N HIS A 43 -14.27 -9.56 -9.45
CA HIS A 43 -15.60 -10.02 -9.80
C HIS A 43 -16.42 -8.84 -10.34
N LEU A 44 -17.44 -9.12 -11.16
CA LEU A 44 -18.33 -8.09 -11.74
C LEU A 44 -19.11 -7.29 -10.69
N SER A 45 -19.33 -7.85 -9.50
CA SER A 45 -19.98 -7.12 -8.40
C SER A 45 -19.03 -6.20 -7.61
N ALA A 46 -17.73 -6.14 -7.96
CA ALA A 46 -16.72 -5.39 -7.21
C ALA A 46 -17.05 -3.89 -7.19
N LEU A 47 -17.57 -3.37 -8.30
CA LEU A 47 -18.01 -1.96 -8.40
C LEU A 47 -19.13 -1.60 -7.44
N ASN A 48 -19.92 -2.58 -6.99
CA ASN A 48 -21.04 -2.36 -6.09
C ASN A 48 -20.72 -2.79 -4.66
N SER A 49 -19.64 -3.54 -4.43
CA SER A 49 -19.26 -4.04 -3.11
C SER A 49 -18.14 -3.21 -2.46
N MET A 50 -17.15 -2.75 -3.21
CA MET A 50 -15.96 -2.07 -2.64
C MET A 50 -16.21 -0.60 -2.32
N ASP A 51 -15.78 -0.16 -1.14
CA ASP A 51 -15.93 1.22 -0.67
C ASP A 51 -15.24 2.26 -1.58
N LEU A 52 -14.15 1.88 -2.23
CA LEU A 52 -13.43 2.75 -3.18
C LEU A 52 -14.28 3.15 -4.40
N PHE A 53 -15.37 2.44 -4.70
CA PHE A 53 -16.32 2.79 -5.77
C PHE A 53 -17.61 3.45 -5.24
N LYS A 54 -17.68 3.74 -3.94
CA LYS A 54 -18.84 4.35 -3.28
C LYS A 54 -18.50 5.69 -2.62
N PHE A 55 -17.28 5.83 -2.14
CA PHE A 55 -16.82 6.98 -1.38
C PHE A 55 -15.51 7.51 -1.94
N LYS A 56 -15.20 8.77 -1.62
CA LYS A 56 -13.90 9.36 -1.93
C LYS A 56 -12.78 8.51 -1.32
N ALA A 57 -11.73 8.23 -2.08
CA ALA A 57 -10.72 7.26 -1.70
C ALA A 57 -9.97 7.64 -0.42
N GLU A 58 -9.69 8.92 -0.20
CA GLU A 58 -9.08 9.42 1.04
C GLU A 58 -9.94 9.10 2.29
N ASP A 59 -11.27 9.18 2.16
CA ASP A 59 -12.21 8.86 3.25
C ASP A 59 -12.23 7.36 3.56
N VAL A 60 -12.05 6.53 2.52
CA VAL A 60 -11.93 5.07 2.67
C VAL A 60 -10.62 4.72 3.37
N PHE A 61 -9.49 5.26 2.89
CA PHE A 61 -8.18 4.97 3.46
C PHE A 61 -8.05 5.40 4.93
N ARG A 62 -8.66 6.52 5.31
CA ARG A 62 -8.73 6.97 6.71
C ARG A 62 -9.34 5.95 7.68
N LYS A 63 -10.16 5.02 7.18
CA LYS A 63 -10.81 3.97 7.98
C LYS A 63 -10.03 2.67 7.99
N TRP A 64 -9.14 2.45 7.02
CA TRP A 64 -8.41 1.20 6.89
C TRP A 64 -7.27 1.13 7.90
N ASP A 65 -7.18 -0.03 8.57
CA ASP A 65 -6.11 -0.29 9.53
C ASP A 65 -4.75 -0.38 8.85
N VAL A 66 -4.64 -1.23 7.81
CA VAL A 66 -3.43 -1.42 7.02
C VAL A 66 -3.78 -1.41 5.54
N ILE A 67 -2.99 -0.68 4.76
CA ILE A 67 -3.08 -0.55 3.31
C ILE A 67 -1.81 -1.18 2.73
N SER A 68 -2.00 -2.07 1.77
CA SER A 68 -0.91 -2.65 0.99
C SER A 68 -0.66 -1.81 -0.27
N LEU A 69 0.59 -1.38 -0.45
CA LEU A 69 1.04 -0.54 -1.57
C LEU A 69 2.23 -1.17 -2.27
N SER A 70 2.36 -0.91 -3.57
CA SER A 70 3.57 -1.18 -4.34
C SER A 70 4.40 0.10 -4.46
N LEU A 71 5.69 0.01 -4.17
CA LEU A 71 6.69 1.00 -4.53
C LEU A 71 7.16 0.72 -5.96
N ILE A 72 7.03 1.69 -6.85
CA ILE A 72 7.44 1.57 -8.25
C ILE A 72 8.21 2.81 -8.71
N ARG A 73 8.87 2.71 -9.86
CA ARG A 73 9.43 3.90 -10.51
C ARG A 73 8.32 4.73 -11.16
N ASN A 74 8.31 6.04 -10.96
CA ASN A 74 7.26 6.90 -11.55
C ASN A 74 7.37 6.93 -13.09
N SER A 75 8.58 6.92 -13.63
CA SER A 75 8.84 6.88 -15.07
C SER A 75 8.21 5.68 -15.78
N VAL A 76 8.03 4.54 -15.11
CA VAL A 76 7.37 3.38 -15.74
C VAL A 76 5.89 3.62 -16.00
N LEU A 77 5.22 4.51 -15.27
CA LEU A 77 3.81 4.82 -15.49
C LEU A 77 3.55 5.49 -16.85
N TYR A 78 4.52 6.22 -17.37
CA TYR A 78 4.39 7.00 -18.61
C TYR A 78 4.99 6.33 -19.84
N LYS A 79 5.73 5.23 -19.66
CA LYS A 79 6.32 4.47 -20.76
C LYS A 79 5.22 3.70 -21.48
N LYS A 80 5.08 3.94 -22.79
CA LYS A 80 4.39 3.04 -23.70
C LYS A 80 5.29 1.86 -24.03
N SER A 81 4.71 0.69 -24.20
CA SER A 81 5.46 -0.50 -24.60
C SER A 81 4.68 -1.25 -25.66
N VAL A 82 5.33 -1.59 -26.77
CA VAL A 82 4.74 -2.48 -27.79
C VAL A 82 4.67 -3.93 -27.26
N PHE A 83 5.38 -4.23 -26.18
CA PHE A 83 5.42 -5.52 -25.50
C PHE A 83 4.77 -5.45 -24.11
N LYS A 84 4.51 -6.61 -23.49
CA LYS A 84 4.03 -6.71 -22.11
C LYS A 84 4.87 -5.84 -21.17
N LYS A 85 4.22 -4.88 -20.52
CA LYS A 85 4.85 -3.95 -19.59
C LYS A 85 4.76 -4.52 -18.19
N ASP A 86 5.87 -4.48 -17.45
CA ASP A 86 5.90 -4.73 -16.02
C ASP A 86 6.09 -3.41 -15.28
N THR A 87 5.02 -2.87 -14.72
CA THR A 87 5.08 -1.65 -13.91
C THR A 87 5.45 -1.91 -12.46
N GLY A 88 5.51 -3.18 -12.03
CA GLY A 88 5.56 -3.55 -10.62
C GLY A 88 4.20 -3.39 -9.90
N MET A 89 3.14 -2.95 -10.61
CA MET A 89 1.78 -2.89 -10.09
C MET A 89 1.11 -4.27 -10.14
N ALA A 90 0.41 -4.61 -9.07
CA ALA A 90 -0.32 -5.87 -8.94
C ALA A 90 -1.71 -5.88 -9.59
N SER A 91 -2.08 -4.81 -10.31
CA SER A 91 -3.30 -4.69 -11.12
C SER A 91 -3.15 -3.62 -12.21
N ILE A 92 -4.12 -3.56 -13.13
CA ILE A 92 -4.20 -2.58 -14.22
C ILE A 92 -4.72 -1.21 -13.74
N ILE A 93 -5.41 -1.15 -12.60
CA ILE A 93 -5.89 0.09 -11.99
C ILE A 93 -5.16 0.31 -10.66
N GLY A 94 -4.72 1.53 -10.42
CA GLY A 94 -4.12 1.91 -9.15
C GLY A 94 -4.38 3.35 -8.74
N LEU A 95 -4.17 3.63 -7.46
CA LEU A 95 -4.19 4.97 -6.88
C LEU A 95 -2.78 5.32 -6.41
N VAL A 96 -2.21 6.39 -6.96
CA VAL A 96 -0.92 6.93 -6.51
C VAL A 96 -1.16 7.70 -5.22
N LEU A 97 -0.48 7.30 -4.15
CA LEU A 97 -0.66 7.85 -2.82
C LEU A 97 0.55 8.67 -2.39
N ASP A 98 0.28 9.81 -1.75
CA ASP A 98 1.25 10.58 -1.00
C ASP A 98 1.13 10.18 0.47
N VAL A 99 2.07 9.32 0.88
CA VAL A 99 2.07 8.68 2.20
C VAL A 99 3.10 9.36 3.09
N PRO A 100 2.67 9.97 4.21
CA PRO A 100 3.60 10.49 5.19
C PRO A 100 4.48 9.38 5.78
N PRO A 101 5.80 9.58 5.99
CA PRO A 101 6.69 8.52 6.50
C PRO A 101 6.21 7.86 7.77
N GLN A 102 5.61 8.63 8.69
CA GLN A 102 5.09 8.10 9.94
C GLN A 102 3.91 7.13 9.80
N ASN A 103 3.28 7.06 8.62
CA ASN A 103 2.24 6.08 8.32
C ASN A 103 2.80 4.73 7.89
N ILE A 104 4.06 4.64 7.50
CA ILE A 104 4.66 3.38 7.04
C ILE A 104 4.80 2.47 8.25
N LEU A 105 4.18 1.30 8.18
CA LEU A 105 4.27 0.24 9.18
C LEU A 105 5.47 -0.65 8.90
N GLY A 106 5.60 -1.10 7.65
CA GLY A 106 6.55 -2.11 7.21
C GLY A 106 6.87 -1.98 5.73
N THR A 107 8.08 -2.39 5.34
CA THR A 107 8.56 -2.28 3.96
C THR A 107 9.21 -3.59 3.54
N HIS A 108 8.71 -4.22 2.49
CA HIS A 108 9.14 -5.56 2.09
C HIS A 108 9.37 -5.62 0.58
N CYS A 109 10.49 -6.20 0.14
CA CYS A 109 10.83 -6.33 -1.29
C CYS A 109 9.99 -7.39 -2.05
N ARG A 110 9.00 -7.98 -1.37
CA ARG A 110 8.08 -9.01 -1.89
C ARG A 110 6.78 -8.97 -1.10
N ASP A 111 5.70 -9.52 -1.66
CA ASP A 111 4.40 -9.71 -1.01
C ASP A 111 4.60 -10.58 0.25
N VAL A 112 4.13 -10.07 1.38
CA VAL A 112 4.27 -10.72 2.68
C VAL A 112 2.95 -11.28 3.21
N MET A 113 1.93 -11.34 2.35
CA MET A 113 0.62 -11.91 2.62
C MET A 113 0.02 -11.41 3.93
N PHE A 114 0.18 -10.10 4.19
CA PHE A 114 -0.27 -9.49 5.43
C PHE A 114 -1.76 -9.77 5.65
N PRO A 115 -2.20 -10.15 6.86
CA PRO A 115 -3.59 -10.47 7.16
C PRO A 115 -4.47 -9.21 7.24
N ASN A 116 -4.60 -8.49 6.11
CA ASN A 116 -5.52 -7.37 5.94
C ASN A 116 -6.92 -7.82 6.41
N HIS A 117 -7.52 -7.10 7.37
CA HIS A 117 -8.79 -7.37 8.06
C HIS A 117 -8.77 -8.39 9.22
N ILE A 118 -7.60 -8.75 9.77
CA ILE A 118 -7.57 -9.56 10.99
C ILE A 118 -8.23 -8.81 12.16
N GLY A 119 -9.05 -9.52 12.93
CA GLY A 119 -9.76 -8.92 14.06
C GLY A 119 -11.05 -8.18 13.70
N THR A 120 -11.42 -8.08 12.40
CA THR A 120 -12.74 -7.58 11.99
C THR A 120 -13.74 -8.74 11.87
N GLY A 121 -14.93 -8.64 12.49
CA GLY A 121 -15.94 -9.69 12.44
C GLY A 121 -16.92 -9.69 13.62
N GLN A 122 -17.54 -10.85 13.90
CA GLN A 122 -18.51 -11.01 15.01
C GLN A 122 -17.90 -10.73 16.39
N GLU A 123 -16.62 -11.08 16.58
CA GLU A 123 -15.83 -10.74 17.76
C GLU A 123 -14.74 -9.77 17.31
N ASN A 124 -15.09 -8.48 17.24
CA ASN A 124 -14.12 -7.42 16.96
C ASN A 124 -13.00 -7.48 18.01
N ASP A 125 -11.80 -7.87 17.59
CA ASP A 125 -10.64 -8.02 18.45
C ASP A 125 -9.50 -7.16 17.92
N SER A 126 -9.38 -5.96 18.49
CA SER A 126 -8.40 -4.96 18.09
C SER A 126 -6.95 -5.39 18.33
N TRP A 127 -6.71 -6.38 19.19
CA TRP A 127 -5.36 -6.84 19.52
C TRP A 127 -4.77 -7.74 18.46
N LYS A 128 -5.62 -8.47 17.72
CA LYS A 128 -5.16 -9.38 16.65
C LYS A 128 -4.32 -8.71 15.58
N LEU A 129 -4.57 -7.42 15.31
CA LEU A 129 -3.75 -6.66 14.38
C LEU A 129 -2.33 -6.46 14.93
N ALA A 130 -2.21 -6.01 16.17
CA ALA A 130 -0.92 -5.83 16.83
C ALA A 130 -0.17 -7.17 16.91
N ASP A 131 -0.86 -8.23 17.30
CA ASP A 131 -0.28 -9.58 17.35
C ASP A 131 0.21 -10.04 15.98
N ALA A 132 -0.55 -9.81 14.91
CA ALA A 132 -0.11 -10.13 13.55
C ALA A 132 1.16 -9.35 13.20
N VAL A 133 1.20 -8.04 13.49
CA VAL A 133 2.36 -7.19 13.24
C VAL A 133 3.62 -7.71 13.93
N PHE A 134 3.55 -8.03 15.22
CA PHE A 134 4.72 -8.44 16.00
C PHE A 134 5.10 -9.91 15.80
N SER A 135 4.13 -10.79 15.55
CA SER A 135 4.40 -12.22 15.32
C SER A 135 4.90 -12.53 13.92
N GLY A 136 4.60 -11.68 12.93
CA GLY A 136 4.92 -11.94 11.53
C GLY A 136 4.12 -13.07 10.91
N ILE A 137 2.99 -13.47 11.52
CA ILE A 137 2.17 -14.58 11.02
C ILE A 137 1.26 -14.09 9.89
N GLY A 138 1.54 -14.54 8.67
CA GLY A 138 0.75 -14.23 7.48
C GLY A 138 -0.53 -15.04 7.29
N LYS A 139 -1.29 -14.71 6.24
CA LYS A 139 -2.50 -15.45 5.85
C LYS A 139 -2.18 -16.92 5.53
N PRO A 140 -3.04 -17.88 5.92
CA PRO A 140 -2.89 -19.27 5.51
C PRO A 140 -2.94 -19.38 3.97
N ASN A 141 -2.03 -20.16 3.39
CA ASN A 141 -2.02 -20.43 1.95
C ASN A 141 -2.76 -21.76 1.65
N PRO A 142 -3.99 -21.71 1.11
CA PRO A 142 -4.78 -22.92 0.85
C PRO A 142 -4.20 -23.82 -0.24
N LYS A 143 -3.35 -23.30 -1.14
CA LYS A 143 -2.76 -24.07 -2.26
C LYS A 143 -1.73 -25.10 -1.82
N ILE A 144 -1.25 -25.04 -0.58
CA ILE A 144 -0.21 -25.96 -0.08
C ILE A 144 -0.86 -27.20 0.58
N GLY A 145 -2.19 -27.33 0.63
CA GLY A 145 -2.87 -28.51 1.19
C GLY A 145 -2.68 -28.71 2.71
N ILE A 146 -1.92 -27.82 3.36
CA ILE A 146 -1.67 -27.88 4.81
C ILE A 146 -2.80 -27.13 5.51
N LYS A 147 -3.76 -27.88 6.05
CA LYS A 147 -4.94 -27.39 6.80
C LYS A 147 -4.63 -26.61 8.09
N LYS A 148 -3.36 -26.44 8.44
CA LYS A 148 -2.90 -25.65 9.59
C LYS A 148 -1.73 -24.78 9.13
N SER A 149 -1.87 -23.47 9.25
CA SER A 149 -0.89 -22.43 8.99
C SER A 149 0.46 -22.71 9.66
N LYS A 150 1.28 -23.61 9.13
CA LYS A 150 2.69 -23.65 9.45
C LYS A 150 3.39 -22.66 8.53
N LYS A 151 3.40 -21.41 9.02
CA LYS A 151 4.46 -20.41 8.84
C LYS A 151 4.91 -20.21 7.40
N VAL A 152 4.40 -19.17 6.74
CA VAL A 152 4.96 -18.72 5.47
C VAL A 152 5.36 -17.26 5.63
N TRP A 153 6.69 -17.09 5.70
CA TRP A 153 7.46 -15.87 5.44
C TRP A 153 7.54 -14.75 6.51
N PRO A 154 8.72 -14.10 6.72
CA PRO A 154 10.00 -14.31 6.02
C PRO A 154 10.73 -15.61 6.37
N SER A 155 10.25 -16.35 7.36
CA SER A 155 10.83 -17.62 7.77
C SER A 155 9.84 -18.42 8.60
N SER A 156 10.12 -19.71 8.81
CA SER A 156 9.48 -20.54 9.84
C SER A 156 9.72 -20.01 11.28
N GLN A 157 10.37 -18.86 11.45
CA GLN A 157 10.64 -18.23 12.75
C GLN A 157 9.84 -16.94 12.97
N GLY A 158 9.12 -16.41 11.97
CA GLY A 158 8.20 -15.27 12.12
C GLY A 158 8.91 -13.96 12.45
N ASN A 159 9.42 -13.27 11.42
CA ASN A 159 9.94 -11.92 11.61
C ASN A 159 8.78 -10.92 11.60
N PRO A 160 8.82 -9.88 12.46
CA PRO A 160 7.72 -8.92 12.54
C PRO A 160 7.56 -8.14 11.24
N TYR A 161 6.34 -7.66 10.99
CA TYR A 161 6.02 -6.86 9.80
C TYR A 161 6.54 -5.43 9.90
N ASN A 162 6.84 -4.94 11.11
CA ASN A 162 7.27 -3.55 11.33
C ASN A 162 8.75 -3.28 11.01
N ILE A 163 9.26 -3.92 9.96
CA ILE A 163 10.64 -3.76 9.47
C ILE A 163 10.66 -2.63 8.43
N ILE A 164 11.48 -1.62 8.68
CA ILE A 164 11.72 -0.53 7.74
C ILE A 164 13.08 -0.70 7.06
N GLU A 165 13.06 -0.61 5.73
CA GLU A 165 14.18 -0.53 4.80
C GLU A 165 14.06 0.76 3.99
N SER A 166 15.11 1.13 3.25
CA SER A 166 15.03 2.31 2.39
C SER A 166 14.28 2.01 1.08
N PRO A 167 13.63 3.01 0.45
CA PRO A 167 12.95 2.82 -0.84
C PRO A 167 13.87 2.22 -1.92
N PHE A 168 15.14 2.66 -1.95
CA PHE A 168 16.12 2.14 -2.89
C PHE A 168 16.46 0.67 -2.62
N ASP A 169 16.61 0.29 -1.34
CA ASP A 169 16.86 -1.11 -0.97
C ASP A 169 15.67 -2.00 -1.36
N ILE A 170 14.44 -1.53 -1.15
CA ILE A 170 13.25 -2.24 -1.58
C ILE A 170 13.28 -2.47 -3.09
N LEU A 171 13.45 -1.42 -3.89
CA LEU A 171 13.43 -1.56 -5.36
C LEU A 171 14.58 -2.40 -5.90
N SER A 172 15.79 -2.27 -5.34
CA SER A 172 16.97 -3.04 -5.78
C SER A 172 16.88 -4.53 -5.44
N LYS A 173 16.17 -4.88 -4.36
CA LYS A 173 15.92 -6.27 -3.96
C LYS A 173 14.61 -6.84 -4.51
N SER A 174 13.76 -6.01 -5.12
CA SER A 174 12.50 -6.45 -5.71
C SER A 174 12.81 -7.26 -6.95
N ASP A 175 12.35 -8.51 -6.95
CA ASP A 175 12.40 -9.37 -8.13
C ASP A 175 11.29 -8.94 -9.09
N PRO A 176 11.57 -8.74 -10.39
CA PRO A 176 10.53 -8.47 -11.38
C PRO A 176 9.34 -9.42 -11.25
N THR A 177 9.53 -10.70 -10.96
CA THR A 177 8.44 -11.70 -10.90
C THR A 177 7.55 -11.61 -9.64
N HIS A 178 7.93 -10.81 -8.64
CA HIS A 178 7.21 -10.64 -7.38
C HIS A 178 6.94 -9.15 -7.08
N TYR A 179 5.78 -8.83 -6.50
CA TYR A 179 5.49 -7.46 -6.10
C TYR A 179 6.17 -7.15 -4.78
N ASN A 180 6.80 -5.99 -4.61
CA ASN A 180 7.07 -5.50 -3.27
C ASN A 180 5.77 -5.09 -2.57
N GLU A 181 5.81 -5.08 -1.23
CA GLU A 181 4.68 -4.70 -0.39
C GLU A 181 5.15 -3.72 0.68
N ILE A 182 4.60 -2.51 0.62
CA ILE A 182 4.74 -1.48 1.64
C ILE A 182 3.43 -1.45 2.42
N LEU A 183 3.52 -1.76 3.71
CA LEU A 183 2.39 -1.75 4.63
C LEU A 183 2.29 -0.37 5.27
N VAL A 184 1.11 0.24 5.19
CA VAL A 184 0.87 1.61 5.64
C VAL A 184 -0.39 1.66 6.49
N ILE A 185 -0.36 2.40 7.60
CA ILE A 185 -1.54 2.67 8.42
C ILE A 185 -2.34 3.80 7.80
N GLY A 186 -3.62 3.52 7.52
CA GLY A 186 -4.55 4.50 6.94
C GLY A 186 -5.15 5.46 7.97
N LYS A 187 -5.41 4.96 9.19
CA LYS A 187 -5.97 5.75 10.29
C LYS A 187 -5.01 6.86 10.75
N PRO A 188 -5.43 8.14 10.81
CA PRO A 188 -4.64 9.23 11.37
C PRO A 188 -4.56 9.15 12.89
N ASP A 189 -3.64 9.92 13.48
CA ASP A 189 -3.45 10.08 14.93
C ASP A 189 -3.07 8.80 15.69
N VAL A 190 -2.56 7.79 14.97
CA VAL A 190 -2.01 6.56 15.56
C VAL A 190 -0.52 6.73 15.79
N SER A 191 -0.06 6.47 17.02
CA SER A 191 1.37 6.50 17.35
C SER A 191 2.02 5.15 17.10
N LEU A 192 2.80 5.02 16.01
CA LEU A 192 3.50 3.77 15.67
C LEU A 192 4.89 3.67 16.32
N TYR A 193 5.56 4.81 16.50
CA TYR A 193 6.96 4.87 16.90
C TYR A 193 7.17 5.86 18.03
N HIS A 194 7.95 5.47 19.03
CA HIS A 194 8.22 6.31 20.18
C HIS A 194 8.94 7.62 19.78
N GLY A 195 8.37 8.75 20.17
CA GLY A 195 8.90 10.09 19.90
C GLY A 195 8.89 10.51 18.43
N TYR A 196 8.20 9.78 17.55
CA TYR A 196 7.93 10.20 16.17
C TYR A 196 6.48 10.73 16.07
N PRO A 197 6.16 11.64 15.13
CA PRO A 197 4.80 12.14 15.00
C PRO A 197 3.78 11.02 14.75
N PRO A 198 2.55 11.13 15.28
CA PRO A 198 1.45 10.23 14.93
C PRO A 198 1.16 10.24 13.42
N THR A 199 0.54 9.16 12.93
CA THR A 199 0.10 9.03 11.53
C THR A 199 -0.75 10.22 11.09
N LYS A 200 -0.69 10.56 9.81
CA LYS A 200 -1.45 11.67 9.21
C LYS A 200 -2.35 11.15 8.09
N GLU A 201 -3.20 12.01 7.57
CA GLU A 201 -4.01 11.70 6.40
C GLU A 201 -3.13 11.36 5.19
N ILE A 202 -3.50 10.30 4.48
CA ILE A 202 -2.90 9.89 3.21
C ILE A 202 -3.66 10.60 2.09
N LYS A 203 -2.92 11.20 1.15
CA LYS A 203 -3.54 11.90 0.02
C LYS A 203 -3.51 11.05 -1.23
N VAL A 204 -4.54 11.16 -2.05
CA VAL A 204 -4.57 10.55 -3.38
C VAL A 204 -4.10 11.58 -4.40
N LYS A 205 -3.09 11.23 -5.19
CA LYS A 205 -2.43 12.15 -6.14
C LYS A 205 -2.84 11.89 -7.58
N ALA A 206 -3.04 10.62 -7.92
CA ALA A 206 -3.46 10.23 -9.26
C ALA A 206 -4.24 8.92 -9.26
N ILE A 207 -5.10 8.76 -10.27
CA ILE A 207 -5.62 7.47 -10.72
C ILE A 207 -4.72 7.02 -11.88
N VAL A 208 -4.26 5.78 -11.83
CA VAL A 208 -3.44 5.15 -12.87
C VAL A 208 -4.24 4.03 -13.52
N PHE A 209 -4.25 4.02 -14.85
CA PHE A 209 -4.67 2.90 -15.68
C PHE A 209 -3.52 2.47 -16.60
N ASP A 210 -3.09 1.23 -16.44
CA ASP A 210 -2.01 0.61 -17.22
C ASP A 210 -2.58 -0.58 -18.00
N GLY A 211 -3.17 -0.29 -19.17
CA GLY A 211 -3.85 -1.29 -20.01
C GLY A 211 -2.91 -2.40 -20.50
N ASP A 212 -1.63 -2.05 -20.67
CA ASP A 212 -0.55 -2.97 -21.07
C ASP A 212 0.00 -3.84 -19.93
N ASN A 213 -0.51 -3.67 -18.70
CA ASN A 213 -0.05 -4.46 -17.56
C ASN A 213 -0.53 -5.91 -17.68
N HIS A 214 0.39 -6.77 -18.10
CA HIS A 214 0.17 -8.20 -18.27
C HIS A 214 -0.30 -8.95 -17.02
N ARG A 215 -0.16 -8.35 -15.82
CA ARG A 215 -0.48 -8.98 -14.53
C ARG A 215 -1.89 -8.69 -14.02
N GLY A 216 -2.55 -7.65 -14.55
CA GLY A 216 -3.89 -7.26 -14.11
C GLY A 216 -5.00 -7.61 -15.10
N TRP A 217 -4.66 -8.08 -16.30
CA TRP A 217 -5.66 -8.44 -17.30
C TRP A 217 -6.28 -9.82 -17.01
N ASN A 218 -7.44 -9.80 -16.34
CA ASN A 218 -8.23 -11.01 -16.07
C ASN A 218 -9.31 -11.27 -17.14
N GLY A 219 -9.21 -10.63 -18.31
CA GLY A 219 -10.22 -10.77 -19.38
C GLY A 219 -11.53 -10.03 -19.10
N PHE A 220 -11.51 -8.99 -18.25
CA PHE A 220 -12.69 -8.15 -18.03
C PHE A 220 -13.04 -7.36 -19.29
N ASP A 221 -14.34 -7.16 -19.49
CA ASP A 221 -14.86 -6.28 -20.52
C ASP A 221 -14.32 -4.85 -20.32
N SER A 222 -13.84 -4.26 -21.41
CA SER A 222 -13.48 -2.84 -21.51
C SER A 222 -14.53 -1.91 -20.90
N ALA A 223 -15.83 -2.19 -21.08
CA ALA A 223 -16.91 -1.39 -20.53
C ALA A 223 -16.88 -1.37 -18.99
N TYR A 224 -16.56 -2.51 -18.37
CA TYR A 224 -16.48 -2.63 -16.91
C TYR A 224 -15.27 -1.86 -16.34
N ILE A 225 -14.13 -1.89 -17.05
CA ILE A 225 -12.95 -1.10 -16.69
C ILE A 225 -13.26 0.40 -16.81
N ILE A 226 -13.91 0.83 -17.88
CA ILE A 226 -14.32 2.23 -18.10
C ILE A 226 -15.27 2.68 -16.99
N GLU A 227 -16.26 1.85 -16.62
CA GLU A 227 -17.17 2.16 -15.51
C GLU A 227 -16.40 2.32 -14.18
N ALA A 228 -15.45 1.43 -13.89
CA ALA A 228 -14.60 1.51 -12.71
C ALA A 228 -13.84 2.84 -12.64
N LEU A 229 -13.19 3.21 -13.76
CA LEU A 229 -12.41 4.43 -13.87
C LEU A 229 -13.28 5.68 -13.73
N ASN A 230 -14.47 5.69 -14.36
CA ASN A 230 -15.42 6.79 -14.25
C ASN A 230 -15.91 6.97 -12.80
N LYS A 231 -16.24 5.89 -12.10
CA LYS A 231 -16.63 5.97 -10.68
C LYS A 231 -15.50 6.54 -9.83
N LEU A 232 -14.28 6.03 -9.99
CA LEU A 232 -13.12 6.54 -9.25
C LEU A 232 -12.88 8.02 -9.55
N TYR A 233 -12.95 8.44 -10.80
CA TYR A 233 -12.75 9.83 -11.20
C TYR A 233 -13.82 10.76 -10.59
N ASN A 234 -15.10 10.39 -10.70
CA ASN A 234 -16.21 11.18 -10.18
C ASN A 234 -16.19 11.32 -8.65
N LEU A 235 -15.79 10.26 -7.94
CA LEU A 235 -15.67 10.29 -6.48
C LEU A 235 -14.44 11.05 -5.98
N ASN A 236 -13.48 11.34 -6.86
CA ASN A 236 -12.22 11.98 -6.51
C ASN A 236 -11.93 13.17 -7.45
N PRO A 237 -12.76 14.23 -7.41
CA PRO A 237 -12.62 15.37 -8.31
C PRO A 237 -11.27 16.08 -8.11
N GLY A 238 -10.66 16.51 -9.23
CA GLY A 238 -9.39 17.25 -9.23
C GLY A 238 -8.14 16.38 -9.13
N ILE A 239 -8.28 15.04 -9.06
CA ILE A 239 -7.15 14.12 -9.06
C ILE A 239 -6.64 13.91 -10.49
N LYS A 240 -5.30 13.82 -10.65
CA LYS A 240 -4.67 13.57 -11.94
C LYS A 240 -5.06 12.18 -12.47
N TYR A 241 -5.28 12.09 -13.78
CA TYR A 241 -5.40 10.81 -14.46
C TYR A 241 -4.11 10.48 -15.22
N ILE A 242 -3.59 9.26 -15.05
CA ILE A 242 -2.42 8.74 -15.74
C ILE A 242 -2.87 7.49 -16.50
N CYS A 243 -2.69 7.51 -17.81
CA CYS A 243 -3.07 6.41 -18.67
C CYS A 243 -1.96 6.14 -19.67
N SER A 244 -1.58 4.88 -19.82
CA SER A 244 -0.62 4.48 -20.85
C SER A 244 -1.26 4.55 -22.26
N ASP A 245 -2.57 4.25 -22.41
CA ASP A 245 -3.11 3.87 -23.73
C ASP A 245 -4.47 4.42 -24.18
N TYR A 246 -5.17 5.28 -23.44
CA TYR A 246 -6.43 5.89 -23.94
C TYR A 246 -6.66 7.29 -23.36
N PRO A 247 -6.96 8.32 -24.17
CA PRO A 247 -7.56 9.53 -23.65
C PRO A 247 -8.98 9.19 -23.17
N LEU A 248 -9.28 9.46 -21.89
CA LEU A 248 -10.68 9.52 -21.45
C LEU A 248 -11.36 10.63 -22.25
N ASN A 249 -12.54 10.36 -22.80
CA ASN A 249 -13.38 11.40 -23.38
C ASN A 249 -13.79 12.34 -22.23
N ASN A 250 -13.10 13.46 -22.10
CA ASN A 250 -13.54 14.58 -21.27
C ASN A 250 -14.88 15.04 -21.84
N LYS A 251 -15.98 14.69 -21.16
CA LYS A 251 -17.27 15.37 -21.29
C LYS A 251 -17.40 16.38 -20.17
#